data_AF-A0A7J8CS74-F1
#
_entry.id   AF-A0A7J8CS74-F1
#
_cell.length_a   1.000
_cell.length_b   1.000
_cell.length_c   1.000
_cell.angle_alpha   90.00
_cell.angle_beta   90.00
_cell.angle_gamma   90.00
#
_symmetry.space_group_name_H-M   'P 1'
#
loop_
_entity.id
_entity.type
_entity.pdbx_description
1 polymer ?
#
loop_
_entity_poly.entity_id
_entity_poly.type
_entity_poly.pdbx_seq_one_letter_code
_entity_poly.pdbx_strand_id
1 'polypeptide(L)'
;MWSLGVIMYILLCGYPPFYSNHGLAISPGMKTRIRMGQYEFPNPEWSEVSEEVKMLIRNLLKTEPTQRMTITEFMNHPWIMQSTKVPQTPLHTSRVLKEDKERWEDVKEEMTSALATMRVDYEQIKIKKIEDASNPLLLKRRKKARALEAAALAH
;
A
#
# COMPACT_ATOMS: atom_id res chain seq x y z
N MET A 1 -10.83 -1.48 -2.84
CA MET A 1 -10.18 -2.80 -2.65
C MET A 1 -9.17 -2.77 -1.52
N TRP A 2 -8.09 -1.99 -1.58
CA TRP A 2 -7.10 -1.94 -0.49
C TRP A 2 -7.72 -1.58 0.87
N SER A 3 -8.58 -0.56 0.92
CA SER A 3 -9.31 -0.20 2.15
C SER A 3 -10.17 -1.33 2.70
N LEU A 4 -10.76 -2.18 1.83
CA LEU A 4 -11.51 -3.36 2.27
C LEU A 4 -10.57 -4.38 2.93
N GLY A 5 -9.38 -4.59 2.38
CA GLY A 5 -8.36 -5.44 3.00
C GLY A 5 -7.96 -4.95 4.39
N VAL A 6 -7.74 -3.64 4.56
CA VAL A 6 -7.38 -3.06 5.86
C VAL A 6 -8.52 -3.19 6.87
N ILE A 7 -9.75 -2.84 6.47
CA ILE A 7 -10.92 -2.97 7.35
C ILE A 7 -11.15 -4.43 7.73
N MET A 8 -11.06 -5.35 6.76
CA MET A 8 -11.24 -6.78 7.00
C MET A 8 -10.18 -7.33 7.97
N TYR A 9 -8.92 -6.93 7.82
CA TYR A 9 -7.85 -7.30 8.75
C TYR A 9 -8.18 -6.83 10.18
N ILE A 10 -8.56 -5.56 10.35
CA ILE A 10 -8.93 -5.00 11.66
C ILE A 10 -10.13 -5.72 12.26
N LEU A 11 -11.16 -6.05 11.46
CA LEU A 11 -12.35 -6.76 11.94
C LEU A 11 -12.03 -8.15 12.49
N LEU A 12 -10.95 -8.79 12.01
CA LEU A 12 -10.57 -10.14 12.40
C LEU A 12 -9.67 -10.21 13.64
N CYS A 13 -8.81 -9.21 13.87
CA CYS A 13 -7.85 -9.24 14.98
C CYS A 13 -7.90 -8.02 15.91
N GLY A 14 -8.49 -6.90 15.49
CA GLY A 14 -8.60 -5.67 16.29
C GLY A 14 -7.47 -4.66 16.11
N TYR A 15 -6.52 -4.89 15.20
CA TYR A 15 -5.43 -3.95 14.91
C TYR A 15 -5.14 -3.81 13.40
N PRO A 16 -4.59 -2.67 12.93
CA PRO A 16 -4.16 -2.50 11.54
C PRO A 16 -2.99 -3.41 11.14
N PRO A 17 -2.91 -3.83 9.86
CA PRO A 17 -1.89 -4.76 9.36
C PRO A 17 -0.45 -4.23 9.36
N PHE A 18 -0.25 -2.91 9.38
CA PHE A 18 1.07 -2.31 9.16
C PHE A 18 1.73 -1.76 10.43
N TYR A 19 1.23 -2.11 11.62
CA TYR A 19 1.79 -1.64 12.88
C TYR A 19 3.33 -1.79 12.97
N SER A 20 3.94 -0.83 13.66
CA SER A 20 5.33 -0.87 14.07
C SER A 20 5.56 -1.99 15.11
N ASN A 21 6.65 -2.75 14.99
CA ASN A 21 7.05 -3.79 15.95
C ASN A 21 7.33 -3.25 17.37
N HIS A 22 7.35 -1.93 17.58
CA HIS A 22 7.61 -1.32 18.89
C HIS A 22 6.37 -0.70 19.55
N GLY A 23 5.15 -0.92 19.03
CA GLY A 23 3.94 -0.33 19.59
C GLY A 23 3.81 1.18 19.39
N LEU A 24 4.88 1.85 18.96
CA LEU A 24 4.87 3.25 18.53
C LEU A 24 4.16 3.32 17.18
N ALA A 25 2.99 3.97 17.15
CA ALA A 25 2.31 4.33 15.89
C ALA A 25 3.32 4.99 14.92
N ILE A 26 4.10 5.93 15.46
CA ILE A 26 5.15 6.65 14.77
C ILE A 26 6.42 5.79 14.65
N SER A 27 6.50 4.94 13.62
CA SER A 27 7.83 4.54 13.11
C SER A 27 7.98 4.98 11.64
N PRO A 28 9.18 5.47 11.25
CA PRO A 28 9.56 5.68 9.84
C PRO A 28 9.35 4.42 8.97
N GLY A 29 9.18 3.24 9.60
CA GLY A 29 8.96 1.96 8.96
C GLY A 29 7.56 1.73 8.41
N MET A 30 6.49 2.39 8.88
CA MET A 30 5.13 2.00 8.45
C MET A 30 4.86 2.29 6.97
N LYS A 31 5.23 3.49 6.48
CA LYS A 31 5.14 3.81 5.04
C LYS A 31 5.96 2.83 4.19
N THR A 32 7.13 2.46 4.68
CA THR A 32 8.02 1.48 4.05
C THR A 32 7.36 0.10 4.01
N ARG A 33 6.75 -0.35 5.11
CA ARG A 33 6.01 -1.61 5.19
C ARG A 33 4.79 -1.64 4.27
N ILE A 34 4.02 -0.57 4.19
CA ILE A 34 2.90 -0.44 3.24
C ILE A 34 3.42 -0.56 1.80
N ARG A 35 4.49 0.17 1.45
CA ARG A 35 5.11 0.11 0.11
C ARG A 35 5.73 -1.25 -0.19
N MET A 36 6.26 -1.94 0.81
CA MET A 36 6.82 -3.28 0.66
C MET A 36 5.76 -4.39 0.77
N GLY A 37 4.50 -4.04 1.09
CA GLY A 37 3.44 -5.03 1.36
C GLY A 37 3.75 -5.95 2.55
N GLN A 38 4.58 -5.49 3.49
CA GLN A 38 5.04 -6.26 4.64
C GLN A 38 4.05 -6.15 5.78
N TYR A 39 3.28 -7.22 5.99
CA TYR A 39 2.44 -7.44 7.15
C TYR A 39 2.35 -8.95 7.41
N GLU A 40 1.97 -9.30 8.62
CA GLU A 40 1.93 -10.68 9.10
C GLU A 40 0.56 -11.01 9.70
N PHE A 41 0.35 -12.26 10.05
CA PHE A 41 -0.85 -12.75 10.74
C PHE A 41 -0.41 -13.39 12.06
N PRO A 42 -0.05 -12.59 13.09
CA PRO A 42 0.63 -13.10 14.27
C PRO A 42 -0.32 -13.83 15.22
N ASN A 43 0.26 -14.75 16.00
CA ASN A 43 -0.45 -15.40 17.09
C ASN A 43 -0.49 -14.48 18.32
N PRO A 44 -1.53 -14.57 19.17
CA PRO A 44 -2.62 -15.56 19.13
C PRO A 44 -3.80 -15.19 18.23
N GLU A 45 -3.95 -13.94 17.79
CA GLU A 45 -5.21 -13.48 17.19
C GLU A 45 -5.55 -14.14 15.85
N TRP A 46 -4.53 -14.63 15.13
CA TRP A 46 -4.69 -15.29 13.83
C TRP A 46 -4.56 -16.82 13.87
N SER A 47 -4.44 -17.45 15.05
CA SER A 47 -4.24 -18.90 15.14
C SER A 47 -5.46 -19.66 14.60
N GLU A 48 -6.65 -19.21 14.96
CA GLU A 48 -7.92 -19.85 14.58
C GLU A 48 -8.53 -19.30 13.27
N VAL A 49 -7.90 -18.29 12.67
CA VAL A 49 -8.36 -17.72 11.39
C VAL A 49 -7.86 -18.59 10.24
N SER A 50 -8.78 -19.04 9.39
CA SER A 50 -8.47 -19.94 8.29
C SER A 50 -7.50 -19.33 7.27
N GLU A 51 -6.70 -20.18 6.65
CA GLU A 51 -5.76 -19.75 5.61
C GLU A 51 -6.46 -19.17 4.37
N GLU A 52 -7.70 -19.62 4.09
CA GLU A 52 -8.56 -19.06 3.05
C GLU A 52 -8.77 -17.55 3.25
N VAL A 53 -9.11 -17.13 4.48
CA VAL A 53 -9.34 -15.73 4.83
C VAL A 53 -8.04 -14.93 4.77
N LYS A 54 -6.93 -15.51 5.24
CA LYS A 54 -5.60 -14.90 5.13
C LYS A 54 -5.23 -14.66 3.67
N MET A 55 -5.51 -15.61 2.78
CA MET A 55 -5.26 -15.48 1.33
C MET A 55 -6.15 -14.41 0.68
N LEU A 56 -7.42 -14.32 1.07
CA LEU A 56 -8.33 -13.24 0.63
C LEU A 56 -7.75 -11.87 0.97
N ILE A 57 -7.28 -11.68 2.21
CA ILE A 57 -6.62 -10.42 2.63
C ILE A 57 -5.34 -10.16 1.83
N ARG A 58 -4.52 -11.19 1.56
CA ARG A 58 -3.34 -11.08 0.70
C ARG A 58 -3.63 -10.55 -0.69
N ASN A 59 -4.77 -10.94 -1.26
CA ASN A 59 -5.18 -10.46 -2.58
C ASN A 59 -5.75 -9.03 -2.54
N LEU A 60 -6.37 -8.62 -1.43
CA LEU A 60 -6.86 -7.25 -1.23
C LEU A 60 -5.74 -6.24 -0.95
N LEU A 61 -4.68 -6.67 -0.25
CA LEU A 61 -3.56 -5.84 0.19
C LEU A 61 -2.32 -5.95 -0.71
N LYS A 62 -2.45 -6.45 -1.95
CA LYS A 62 -1.37 -6.41 -2.93
C LYS A 62 -0.89 -4.96 -3.14
N THR A 63 0.43 -4.77 -3.07
CA THR A 63 1.10 -3.49 -3.31
C THR A 63 0.79 -2.98 -4.70
N GLU A 64 1.02 -3.82 -5.70
CA GLU A 64 0.79 -3.52 -7.10
C GLU A 64 -0.73 -3.44 -7.39
N PRO A 65 -1.28 -2.27 -7.76
CA PRO A 65 -2.72 -2.10 -7.97
C PRO A 65 -3.28 -3.02 -9.06
N THR A 66 -2.48 -3.31 -10.10
CA THR A 66 -2.88 -4.19 -11.21
C THR A 66 -3.01 -5.66 -10.81
N GLN A 67 -2.36 -6.09 -9.72
CA GLN A 67 -2.48 -7.45 -9.17
C GLN A 67 -3.52 -7.55 -8.05
N ARG A 68 -4.15 -6.42 -7.68
CA ARG A 68 -5.09 -6.37 -6.57
C ARG A 68 -6.43 -6.96 -7.00
N MET A 69 -7.02 -7.76 -6.12
CA MET A 69 -8.35 -8.33 -6.32
C MET A 69 -9.36 -7.25 -6.67
N THR A 70 -10.16 -7.50 -7.71
CA THR A 70 -11.26 -6.67 -8.16
C THR A 70 -12.48 -6.82 -7.24
N ILE A 71 -13.41 -5.87 -7.29
CA ILE A 71 -14.62 -5.96 -6.49
C ILE A 71 -15.49 -7.16 -6.88
N THR A 72 -15.52 -7.52 -8.16
CA THR A 72 -16.27 -8.68 -8.66
C THR A 72 -15.73 -9.99 -8.11
N GLU A 73 -14.40 -10.17 -8.13
CA GLU A 73 -13.75 -11.34 -7.51
C GLU A 73 -14.01 -11.41 -6.01
N PHE A 74 -13.97 -10.27 -5.31
CA PHE A 74 -14.24 -10.20 -3.88
C PHE A 74 -15.67 -10.63 -3.54
N MET A 75 -16.67 -10.09 -4.25
CA MET A 75 -18.09 -10.43 -4.00
C MET A 75 -18.41 -11.89 -4.33
N ASN A 76 -17.69 -12.48 -5.29
CA ASN A 76 -17.82 -13.89 -5.66
C ASN A 76 -17.01 -14.84 -4.76
N HIS A 77 -16.17 -14.32 -3.86
CA HIS A 77 -15.37 -15.15 -2.98
C HIS A 77 -16.29 -15.95 -2.02
N PRO A 78 -16.08 -17.26 -1.82
CA PRO A 78 -16.97 -18.10 -1.00
C PRO A 78 -17.23 -17.55 0.40
N TRP A 79 -16.18 -17.02 1.06
CA TRP A 79 -16.29 -16.37 2.37
C TRP A 79 -17.28 -15.18 2.39
N ILE A 80 -17.42 -14.44 1.29
CA ILE A 80 -18.35 -13.31 1.17
C ILE A 80 -19.72 -13.79 0.70
N MET A 81 -19.75 -14.58 -0.37
CA MET A 81 -20.98 -15.08 -1.00
C MET A 81 -21.79 -15.99 -0.06
N GLN A 82 -21.12 -16.73 0.82
CA GLN A 82 -21.72 -17.66 1.78
C GLN A 82 -21.49 -17.19 3.22
N SER A 83 -21.52 -15.88 3.46
CA SER A 83 -21.27 -15.28 4.78
C SER A 83 -22.13 -15.89 5.91
N THR A 84 -23.33 -16.38 5.61
CA THR A 84 -24.21 -17.08 6.58
C THR A 84 -23.72 -18.47 6.99
N LYS A 85 -22.77 -19.06 6.26
CA LYS A 85 -22.18 -20.39 6.51
C LYS A 85 -20.75 -20.32 7.01
N VAL A 86 -20.20 -19.11 7.20
CA VAL A 86 -18.84 -18.91 7.70
C VAL A 86 -18.75 -19.40 9.16
N PRO A 87 -17.64 -20.08 9.54
CA PRO A 87 -17.44 -20.52 10.92
C PRO A 87 -17.60 -19.39 11.94
N GLN A 88 -18.29 -19.68 13.04
CA GLN A 88 -18.46 -18.76 14.17
C GLN A 88 -17.23 -18.82 15.10
N THR A 89 -16.04 -18.72 14.53
CA THR A 89 -14.78 -18.72 15.28
C THR A 89 -14.73 -17.48 16.17
N PRO A 90 -14.54 -17.61 17.50
CA PRO A 90 -14.39 -16.46 18.38
C PRO A 90 -13.18 -15.61 17.97
N LEU A 91 -13.38 -14.30 17.84
CA LEU A 91 -12.33 -13.36 17.46
C LEU A 91 -11.88 -12.53 18.66
N HIS A 92 -10.61 -12.11 18.63
CA HIS A 92 -10.00 -11.27 19.65
C HIS A 92 -10.34 -9.78 19.49
N THR A 93 -10.96 -9.40 18.37
CA THR A 93 -11.23 -8.03 17.93
C THR A 93 -11.81 -7.14 19.02
N SER A 94 -12.88 -7.57 19.70
CA SER A 94 -13.52 -6.72 20.72
C SER A 94 -12.64 -6.50 21.95
N ARG A 95 -11.76 -7.46 22.29
CA ARG A 95 -10.85 -7.34 23.43
C ARG A 95 -9.73 -6.37 23.09
N VAL A 96 -9.06 -6.61 21.96
CA VAL A 96 -7.95 -5.79 21.47
C VAL A 96 -8.37 -4.33 21.27
N LEU A 97 -9.52 -4.08 20.63
CA LEU A 97 -10.00 -2.71 20.43
C LEU A 97 -10.32 -1.96 21.73
N LYS A 98 -10.65 -2.68 22.82
CA LYS A 98 -10.86 -2.06 24.13
C LYS A 98 -9.53 -1.76 24.82
N GLU A 99 -8.57 -2.67 24.70
CA GLU A 99 -7.21 -2.52 25.26
C GLU A 99 -6.44 -1.38 24.57
N ASP A 100 -6.49 -1.31 23.24
CA ASP A 100 -5.79 -0.32 22.42
C ASP A 100 -6.63 0.95 22.14
N LYS A 101 -7.67 1.22 22.94
CA LYS A 101 -8.60 2.34 22.69
C LYS A 101 -7.89 3.70 22.61
N GLU A 102 -6.87 3.91 23.44
CA GLU A 102 -6.11 5.17 23.46
C GLU A 102 -5.27 5.37 22.18
N ARG A 103 -4.77 4.27 21.61
CA ARG A 103 -3.97 4.28 20.37
C ARG A 103 -4.82 4.36 19.11
N TRP A 104 -6.15 4.21 19.24
CA TRP A 104 -7.06 4.17 18.09
C TRP A 104 -7.13 5.48 17.30
N GLU A 105 -6.92 6.62 17.96
CA GLU A 105 -6.85 7.92 17.25
C GLU A 105 -5.63 7.96 16.32
N ASP A 106 -4.46 7.52 16.80
CA ASP A 106 -3.24 7.42 15.99
C ASP A 106 -3.44 6.50 14.78
N VAL A 107 -4.09 5.34 14.99
CA VAL A 107 -4.43 4.40 13.90
C VAL A 107 -5.27 5.06 12.82
N LYS A 108 -6.28 5.84 13.21
CA LYS A 108 -7.15 6.53 12.25
C LYS A 108 -6.39 7.61 11.47
N GLU A 109 -5.55 8.37 12.14
CA GLU A 109 -4.73 9.39 11.48
C GLU A 109 -3.79 8.75 10.45
N GLU A 110 -3.15 7.64 10.81
CA GLU A 110 -2.25 6.90 9.92
C GLU A 110 -2.97 6.28 8.74
N MET A 111 -4.12 5.65 8.96
CA MET A 111 -4.93 5.11 7.87
C MET A 111 -5.34 6.24 6.90
N THR A 112 -5.68 7.42 7.42
CA THR A 112 -6.00 8.61 6.61
C THR A 112 -4.79 9.07 5.80
N SER A 113 -3.61 9.13 6.43
CA SER A 113 -2.34 9.48 5.78
C SER A 113 -1.94 8.47 4.70
N ALA A 114 -2.07 7.18 4.97
CA ALA A 114 -1.81 6.10 4.02
C ALA A 114 -2.75 6.20 2.81
N LEU A 115 -4.06 6.38 3.05
CA LEU A 115 -5.04 6.60 1.98
C LEU A 115 -4.71 7.84 1.15
N ALA A 116 -4.26 8.93 1.76
CA ALA A 116 -3.80 10.10 1.03
C ALA A 116 -2.66 9.73 0.09
N THR A 117 -1.62 9.03 0.56
CA THR A 117 -0.49 8.62 -0.30
C THR A 117 -0.85 7.64 -1.40
N MET A 118 -1.79 6.72 -1.17
CA MET A 118 -2.25 5.76 -2.18
C MET A 118 -3.17 6.37 -3.24
N ARG A 119 -3.81 7.50 -2.94
CA ARG A 119 -4.62 8.26 -3.90
C ARG A 119 -3.78 9.13 -4.83
N VAL A 120 -2.57 9.49 -4.41
CA VAL A 120 -1.66 10.20 -5.28
C VAL A 120 -0.95 9.16 -6.13
N ASP A 121 -1.45 8.95 -7.34
CA ASP A 121 -0.71 8.31 -8.42
C ASP A 121 0.52 9.16 -8.74
N TYR A 122 1.54 9.11 -7.89
CA TYR A 122 2.89 9.19 -8.37
C TYR A 122 3.15 7.88 -9.12
N GLU A 123 2.56 7.73 -10.31
CA GLU A 123 3.41 7.29 -11.40
C GLU A 123 4.68 8.11 -11.23
N GLN A 124 5.80 7.43 -11.04
CA GLN A 124 7.10 8.09 -11.01
C GLN A 124 7.13 9.02 -12.22
N ILE A 125 6.90 10.32 -12.03
CA ILE A 125 7.14 11.31 -13.07
C ILE A 125 8.64 11.28 -13.22
N LYS A 126 9.14 10.35 -14.03
CA LYS A 126 10.52 10.30 -14.47
C LYS A 126 10.63 11.49 -15.39
N ILE A 127 10.91 12.64 -14.79
CA ILE A 127 11.34 13.83 -15.52
C ILE A 127 12.50 13.34 -16.37
N LYS A 128 12.31 13.34 -17.70
CA LYS A 128 13.36 12.94 -18.63
C LYS A 128 14.60 13.74 -18.25
N LYS A 129 15.72 13.06 -18.06
CA LYS A 129 16.99 13.76 -17.85
C LYS A 129 17.20 14.72 -19.03
N ILE A 130 17.87 15.83 -18.77
CA ILE A 130 18.07 16.87 -19.79
C ILE A 130 18.69 16.27 -21.08
N GLU A 131 19.55 15.25 -20.95
CA GLU A 131 20.11 14.48 -22.07
C GLU A 131 19.04 13.89 -23.01
N ASP A 132 18.01 13.27 -22.45
CA ASP A 132 16.92 12.57 -23.16
C ASP A 132 15.73 13.48 -23.52
N ALA A 133 15.79 14.75 -23.12
CA ALA A 133 14.71 15.71 -23.35
C ALA A 133 14.67 16.17 -24.82
N SER A 134 13.57 15.83 -25.52
CA SER A 134 13.30 16.21 -26.91
C SER A 134 12.67 17.60 -27.05
N ASN A 135 13.19 18.60 -26.33
CA ASN A 135 12.66 19.96 -26.37
C ASN A 135 13.24 20.77 -27.57
N PRO A 136 12.43 21.41 -28.42
CA PRO A 136 12.90 22.14 -29.59
C PRO A 136 13.91 23.27 -29.30
N LEU A 137 13.80 23.97 -28.17
CA LEU A 137 14.75 25.01 -27.76
C LEU A 137 16.10 24.41 -27.33
N LEU A 138 16.09 23.28 -26.62
CA LEU A 138 17.30 22.56 -26.24
C LEU A 138 18.03 22.01 -27.47
N LEU A 139 17.28 21.46 -28.44
CA LEU A 139 17.85 20.97 -29.70
C LEU A 139 18.49 22.11 -30.51
N LYS A 140 17.84 23.27 -30.61
CA LYS A 140 18.42 24.47 -31.25
C LYS A 140 19.72 24.93 -30.55
N ARG A 141 19.74 24.95 -29.22
CA ARG A 141 20.94 25.31 -28.43
C ARG A 141 22.08 24.31 -28.63
N ARG A 142 21.80 23.00 -28.61
CA ARG A 142 22.78 21.94 -28.89
C ARG A 142 23.38 22.07 -30.29
N LYS A 143 22.55 22.33 -31.30
CA LYS A 143 23.02 22.52 -32.69
C LYS A 143 23.95 23.72 -32.81
N LYS A 144 23.63 24.84 -32.14
CA LYS A 144 24.48 26.05 -32.14
C LYS A 144 25.80 25.81 -31.41
N ALA A 145 25.79 25.14 -30.26
CA ALA A 145 26.99 24.82 -29.51
C ALA A 145 27.95 23.91 -30.30
N ARG A 146 27.44 22.84 -30.93
CA ARG A 146 28.25 21.96 -31.80
C ARG A 146 28.84 22.69 -33.00
N ALA A 147 28.10 23.63 -33.59
CA ALA A 147 28.62 24.42 -34.71
C ALA A 147 29.78 25.34 -34.30
N LEU A 148 29.71 25.92 -33.09
CA LEU A 148 30.80 26.74 -32.53
C LEU A 148 32.03 25.90 -32.19
N GLU A 149 31.84 24.72 -31.62
CA GLU A 149 32.92 23.79 -31.27
C GLU A 149 33.65 23.26 -32.52
N ALA A 150 32.90 22.90 -33.56
CA ALA A 150 33.48 22.49 -34.85
C ALA A 150 34.27 23.62 -35.52
N ALA A 151 33.83 24.86 -35.41
CA ALA A 151 34.53 26.02 -35.94
C ALA A 151 35.83 26.34 -35.15
N ALA A 152 35.84 26.08 -33.84
CA ALA A 152 37.01 26.29 -33.00
C ALA A 152 38.10 25.22 -33.20
N LEU A 153 37.72 23.98 -33.55
CA LEU A 153 38.65 22.89 -33.85
C LEU A 153 39.23 22.93 -35.27
N ALA A 154 38.64 23.74 -36.16
CA ALA A 154 39.09 23.92 -37.54
C ALA A 154 40.13 25.05 -37.71
N HIS A 155 40.51 25.70 -36.60
CA HIS A 155 41.54 26.73 -36.51
C HIS A 155 42.72 26.25 -35.66
#